data_AF-A0A0Q6T410-F1
#
_entry.id   AF-A0A0Q6T410-F1
#
_cell.length_a   1.000
_cell.length_b   1.000
_cell.length_c   1.000
_cell.angle_alpha   90.00
_cell.angle_beta   90.00
_cell.angle_gamma   90.00
#
_symmetry.space_group_name_H-M   'P 1'
#
loop_
_entity.id
_entity.type
_entity.pdbx_description
1 polymer ?
#
loop_
_entity_poly.entity_id
_entity_poly.type
_entity_poly.pdbx_seq_one_letter_code
_entity_poly.pdbx_strand_id
1 'polypeptide(L)'
;MSELTGSLADPKLVSVAKTINDLDELVQLILKRMTRTKPWQRQLAVRLGDVDRLVQVLRLTIALEKPNGEIAAAAASVAGACRRTAASMAGSRADYPSLQAVALVSNLGDKLQAGFSELA
;
A
#
# COMPACT_ATOMS: atom_id res chain seq x y z
N MET A 1 -38.14 -20.76 -9.30
CA MET A 1 -37.74 -19.34 -9.22
C MET A 1 -37.42 -19.02 -7.76
N SER A 2 -36.15 -19.16 -7.39
CA SER A 2 -35.52 -18.84 -6.09
C SER A 2 -34.10 -19.42 -6.24
N GLU A 3 -32.97 -18.74 -6.04
CA GLU A 3 -32.67 -17.45 -5.45
C GLU A 3 -31.51 -16.84 -6.25
N LEU A 4 -31.59 -15.54 -6.53
CA LEU A 4 -30.46 -14.72 -6.93
C LEU A 4 -29.61 -14.49 -5.67
N THR A 5 -28.73 -15.43 -5.33
CA THR A 5 -27.63 -15.16 -4.41
C THR A 5 -26.60 -14.31 -5.15
N GLY A 6 -26.93 -13.03 -5.29
CA GLY A 6 -25.93 -12.01 -5.55
C GLY A 6 -24.86 -12.15 -4.48
N SER A 7 -23.64 -12.51 -4.92
CA SER A 7 -22.47 -12.64 -4.07
C SER A 7 -22.28 -11.34 -3.30
N LEU A 8 -22.72 -11.32 -2.05
CA LEU A 8 -22.33 -10.29 -1.09
C LEU A 8 -20.88 -10.60 -0.74
N ALA A 9 -19.96 -10.06 -1.56
CA ALA A 9 -18.55 -10.05 -1.22
C ALA A 9 -18.42 -9.53 0.22
N ASP A 10 -17.67 -10.25 1.06
CA ASP A 10 -17.45 -9.87 2.45
C ASP A 10 -17.02 -8.39 2.48
N PRO A 11 -17.77 -7.51 3.18
CA PRO A 11 -17.48 -6.07 3.20
C PRO A 11 -16.05 -5.78 3.66
N LYS A 12 -15.44 -6.66 4.46
CA LYS A 12 -14.03 -6.56 4.86
C LYS A 12 -13.09 -6.80 3.68
N LEU A 13 -13.34 -7.84 2.89
CA LEU A 13 -12.53 -8.13 1.70
C LEU A 13 -12.63 -7.01 0.67
N VAL A 14 -13.82 -6.42 0.50
CA VAL A 14 -14.02 -5.24 -0.36
C VAL A 14 -13.21 -4.04 0.14
N SER A 15 -13.21 -3.80 1.46
CA SER A 15 -12.43 -2.72 2.09
C SER A 15 -10.92 -2.92 1.93
N VAL A 16 -10.43 -4.15 2.10
CA VAL A 16 -9.01 -4.51 1.91
C VAL A 16 -8.61 -4.33 0.45
N ALA A 17 -9.40 -4.85 -0.50
CA ALA A 17 -9.14 -4.70 -1.92
C ALA A 17 -9.09 -3.22 -2.34
N LYS A 18 -10.01 -2.41 -1.82
CA LYS A 18 -9.99 -0.97 -2.01
C LYS A 18 -8.71 -0.33 -1.46
N THR A 19 -8.31 -0.70 -0.24
CA THR A 19 -7.10 -0.16 0.40
C THR A 19 -5.84 -0.49 -0.41
N ILE A 20 -5.74 -1.70 -0.99
CA ILE A 20 -4.64 -2.08 -1.89
C ILE A 20 -4.61 -1.17 -3.13
N ASN A 21 -5.76 -0.92 -3.75
CA ASN A 21 -5.85 -0.07 -4.94
C ASN A 21 -5.54 1.40 -4.63
N ASP A 22 -6.11 1.95 -3.56
CA ASP A 22 -5.85 3.33 -3.14
C ASP A 22 -4.35 3.55 -2.86
N LEU A 23 -3.69 2.56 -2.24
CA LEU A 23 -2.25 2.59 -1.99
C LEU A 23 -1.44 2.58 -3.29
N ASP A 24 -1.74 1.64 -4.20
CA ASP A 24 -1.07 1.51 -5.49
C ASP A 24 -1.21 2.77 -6.33
N GLU A 25 -2.43 3.28 -6.46
CA GLU A 25 -2.72 4.50 -7.22
C GLU A 25 -1.93 5.70 -6.66
N LEU A 26 -1.93 5.88 -5.34
CA LEU A 26 -1.21 6.98 -4.71
C LEU A 26 0.30 6.86 -4.93
N VAL A 27 0.88 5.67 -4.75
CA VAL A 27 2.31 5.42 -4.97
C VAL A 27 2.68 5.72 -6.43
N GLN A 28 1.88 5.23 -7.38
CA GLN A 28 2.08 5.46 -8.81
C GLN A 28 1.94 6.95 -9.18
N LEU A 29 0.96 7.66 -8.61
CA LEU A 29 0.78 9.10 -8.83
C LEU A 29 1.99 9.90 -8.36
N ILE A 30 2.52 9.60 -7.17
CA ILE A 30 3.71 10.26 -6.63
C ILE A 30 4.93 9.95 -7.52
N LEU A 31 5.14 8.68 -7.87
CA LEU A 31 6.28 8.27 -8.71
C LEU A 31 6.26 8.90 -10.11
N LYS A 32 5.09 9.00 -10.74
CA LYS A 32 4.92 9.55 -12.10
C LYS A 32 5.10 11.07 -12.15
N ARG A 33 4.69 11.80 -11.10
CA ARG A 33 4.74 13.27 -11.08
C ARG A 33 6.06 13.84 -10.54
N MET A 34 6.92 13.00 -9.97
CA MET A 34 8.16 13.46 -9.34
C MET A 34 9.31 13.62 -10.34
N THR A 35 9.89 14.81 -10.40
CA THR A 35 10.98 15.17 -11.33
C THR A 35 12.37 14.67 -10.93
N ARG A 36 12.52 14.05 -9.74
CA ARG A 36 13.75 13.39 -9.22
C ARG A 36 15.03 14.25 -9.27
N THR A 37 14.91 15.58 -9.20
CA THR A 37 16.06 16.50 -9.29
C THR A 37 16.75 16.71 -7.93
N LYS A 38 15.99 16.70 -6.83
CA LYS A 38 16.52 16.90 -5.48
C LYS A 38 16.97 15.57 -4.84
N PRO A 39 17.96 15.57 -3.94
CA PRO A 39 18.37 14.35 -3.22
C PRO A 39 17.21 13.62 -2.53
N TRP A 40 16.32 14.35 -1.83
CA TRP A 40 15.16 13.77 -1.17
C TRP A 40 14.16 13.16 -2.16
N GLN A 41 14.03 13.73 -3.37
CA GLN A 41 13.14 13.18 -4.40
C GLN A 41 13.68 11.86 -4.95
N ARG A 42 14.99 11.76 -5.17
CA ARG A 42 15.62 10.50 -5.60
C ARG A 42 15.47 9.42 -4.53
N GLN A 43 15.72 9.77 -3.27
CA GLN A 43 15.55 8.87 -2.14
C GLN A 43 14.09 8.41 -2.00
N LEU A 44 13.14 9.33 -2.10
CA LEU A 44 11.71 9.02 -2.03
C LEU A 44 11.28 8.12 -3.19
N ALA A 45 11.75 8.39 -4.42
CA ALA A 45 11.45 7.55 -5.58
C ALA A 45 11.95 6.12 -5.42
N VAL A 46 13.15 5.91 -4.85
CA VAL A 46 13.66 4.57 -4.54
C VAL A 46 12.76 3.88 -3.51
N ARG A 47 12.43 4.55 -2.41
CA ARG A 47 11.58 3.99 -1.35
C ARG A 47 10.17 3.66 -1.83
N LEU A 48 9.56 4.51 -2.63
CA LEU A 48 8.25 4.26 -3.23
C LEU A 48 8.30 3.15 -4.29
N GLY A 49 9.41 3.00 -5.00
CA GLY A 49 9.63 1.84 -5.88
C GLY A 49 9.66 0.52 -5.12
N ASP A 50 10.24 0.50 -3.91
CA ASP A 50 10.18 -0.68 -3.04
C ASP A 50 8.75 -0.99 -2.60
N VAL A 51 7.95 0.04 -2.26
CA VAL A 51 6.53 -0.11 -1.91
C VAL A 51 5.74 -0.68 -3.09
N ASP A 52 5.88 -0.09 -4.29
CA ASP A 52 5.23 -0.54 -5.52
C ASP A 52 5.50 -2.03 -5.80
N ARG A 53 6.77 -2.44 -5.74
CA ARG A 53 7.17 -3.84 -5.89
C ARG A 53 6.48 -4.74 -4.86
N LEU A 54 6.45 -4.34 -3.59
CA LEU A 54 5.84 -5.15 -2.53
C LEU A 54 4.32 -5.24 -2.66
N VAL A 55 3.65 -4.18 -3.15
CA VAL A 55 2.21 -4.23 -3.48
C VAL A 55 1.96 -5.24 -4.60
N GLN A 56 2.81 -5.31 -5.62
CA GLN A 56 2.70 -6.33 -6.67
C GLN A 56 2.93 -7.74 -6.14
N VAL A 57 3.88 -7.92 -5.22
CA VAL A 57 4.08 -9.21 -4.53
C VAL A 57 2.82 -9.60 -3.76
N LEU A 58 2.22 -8.69 -2.98
CA LEU A 58 0.97 -8.96 -2.26
C LEU A 58 -0.16 -9.37 -3.21
N ARG A 59 -0.35 -8.63 -4.31
CA ARG A 59 -1.37 -8.96 -5.33
C ARG A 59 -1.15 -10.34 -5.93
N LEU A 60 0.10 -10.69 -6.25
CA LEU A 60 0.45 -12.01 -6.76
C LEU A 60 0.20 -13.10 -5.70
N THR A 61 0.56 -12.87 -4.45
CA THR A 61 0.31 -13.79 -3.33
C THR A 61 -1.20 -14.07 -3.18
N ILE A 62 -2.04 -13.05 -3.31
CA ILE A 62 -3.51 -13.19 -3.32
C ILE A 62 -3.99 -13.96 -4.56
N ALA A 63 -3.51 -13.58 -5.75
CA ALA A 63 -3.92 -14.20 -7.01
C ALA A 63 -3.51 -15.68 -7.13
N LEU A 64 -2.44 -16.08 -6.44
CA LEU A 64 -1.99 -17.47 -6.31
C LEU A 64 -2.70 -18.23 -5.19
N GLU A 65 -3.72 -17.64 -4.56
CA GLU A 65 -4.51 -18.24 -3.48
C GLU A 65 -3.64 -18.82 -2.36
N LYS A 66 -2.56 -18.10 -2.01
CA LYS A 66 -1.64 -18.53 -0.96
C LYS A 66 -2.35 -18.58 0.40
N PRO A 67 -1.86 -19.39 1.36
CA PRO A 67 -2.41 -19.43 2.71
C PRO A 67 -2.50 -18.03 3.35
N ASN A 68 -3.54 -17.80 4.17
CA ASN A 68 -3.77 -16.50 4.82
C ASN A 68 -2.54 -15.95 5.56
N GLY A 69 -1.74 -16.82 6.18
CA GLY A 69 -0.49 -16.42 6.85
C GLY A 69 0.55 -15.83 5.90
N GLU A 70 0.68 -16.35 4.67
CA GLU A 70 1.57 -15.81 3.64
C GLU A 70 1.06 -14.47 3.12
N ILE A 71 -0.26 -14.34 2.92
CA ILE A 71 -0.89 -13.07 2.52
C ILE A 71 -0.69 -12.01 3.61
N ALA A 72 -0.91 -12.35 4.88
CA ALA A 72 -0.70 -11.46 6.01
C ALA A 72 0.77 -11.02 6.15
N ALA A 73 1.73 -11.93 5.92
CA ALA A 73 3.15 -11.61 5.91
C ALA A 73 3.52 -10.65 4.75
N ALA A 74 2.94 -10.86 3.56
CA ALA A 74 3.12 -9.95 2.43
C ALA A 74 2.53 -8.55 2.73
N ALA A 75 1.34 -8.47 3.33
CA ALA A 75 0.71 -7.22 3.74
C ALA A 75 1.54 -6.48 4.81
N ALA A 76 2.07 -7.20 5.80
CA ALA A 76 2.97 -6.62 6.81
C ALA A 76 4.26 -6.08 6.19
N SER A 77 4.77 -6.73 5.14
CA SER A 77 5.95 -6.26 4.39
C SER A 77 5.68 -4.94 3.67
N VAL A 78 4.51 -4.81 3.03
CA VAL A 78 4.04 -3.55 2.41
C VAL A 78 3.94 -2.45 3.46
N ALA A 79 3.23 -2.70 4.56
CA ALA A 79 3.05 -1.71 5.64
C ALA A 79 4.40 -1.26 6.23
N GLY A 80 5.33 -2.19 6.45
CA GLY A 80 6.68 -1.88 6.89
C GLY A 80 7.44 -0.99 5.90
N ALA A 81 7.29 -1.21 4.59
CA ALA A 81 7.90 -0.35 3.58
C ALA A 81 7.28 1.05 3.54
N CYS A 82 5.95 1.17 3.69
CA CYS A 82 5.29 2.46 3.80
C CYS A 82 5.79 3.26 5.02
N ARG A 83 5.88 2.63 6.20
CA ARG A 83 6.41 3.27 7.41
C ARG A 83 7.88 3.71 7.25
N ARG A 84 8.73 2.87 6.66
CA ARG A 84 10.13 3.23 6.37
C ARG A 84 10.22 4.41 5.39
N THR A 85 9.32 4.46 4.41
CA THR A 85 9.24 5.58 3.46
C THR A 85 8.90 6.88 4.21
N ALA A 86 7.86 6.88 5.04
CA ALA A 86 7.50 8.04 5.86
C ALA A 86 8.60 8.47 6.83
N ALA A 87 9.22 7.51 7.53
CA ALA A 87 10.34 7.79 8.43
C ALA A 87 11.53 8.43 7.69
N SER A 88 11.82 7.99 6.46
CA SER A 88 12.90 8.58 5.66
C SER A 88 12.64 10.03 5.21
N MET A 89 11.37 10.46 5.24
CA MET A 89 10.96 11.81 4.90
C MET A 89 10.84 12.73 6.11
N ALA A 90 10.82 12.17 7.33
CA ALA A 90 10.76 12.94 8.56
C ALA A 90 12.00 13.85 8.68
N GLY A 91 11.77 15.15 8.87
CA GLY A 91 12.85 16.16 8.92
C GLY A 91 13.51 16.49 7.58
N SER A 92 12.97 15.98 6.45
CA SER A 92 13.49 16.32 5.12
C SER A 92 13.08 17.74 4.68
N ARG A 93 13.73 18.24 3.62
CA ARG A 93 13.35 19.51 2.95
C ARG A 93 12.27 19.33 1.88
N ALA A 94 11.47 18.28 1.98
CA ALA A 94 10.31 18.12 1.10
C ALA A 94 9.27 19.19 1.43
N ASP A 95 8.55 19.62 0.41
CA ASP A 95 7.42 20.53 0.57
C ASP A 95 6.27 19.84 1.32
N TYR A 96 5.45 20.64 1.98
CA TYR A 96 4.36 20.14 2.82
C TYR A 96 3.40 19.19 2.06
N PRO A 97 2.96 19.48 0.81
CA PRO A 97 2.16 18.53 0.03
C PRO A 97 2.83 17.17 -0.15
N SER A 98 4.12 17.13 -0.48
CA SER A 98 4.88 15.86 -0.60
C SER A 98 4.92 15.10 0.73
N LEU A 99 5.12 15.80 1.86
CA LEU A 99 5.09 15.18 3.19
C LEU A 99 3.72 14.58 3.52
N GLN A 100 2.63 15.29 3.21
CA GLN A 100 1.26 14.80 3.41
C GLN A 100 0.96 13.58 2.54
N ALA A 101 1.39 13.58 1.28
CA ALA A 101 1.22 12.43 0.39
C ALA A 101 1.93 11.18 0.94
N VAL A 102 3.14 11.33 1.47
CA VAL A 102 3.88 10.20 2.08
C VAL A 102 3.25 9.76 3.40
N ALA A 103 2.72 10.68 4.21
CA ALA A 103 1.97 10.32 5.41
C ALA A 103 0.72 9.50 5.08
N LEU A 104 0.00 9.86 4.01
CA LEU A 104 -1.15 9.10 3.53
C LEU A 104 -0.75 7.69 3.04
N VAL A 105 0.38 7.54 2.35
CA VAL A 105 0.95 6.22 2.00
C VAL A 105 1.20 5.36 3.26
N SER A 106 1.73 5.94 4.33
CA SER A 106 1.92 5.24 5.61
C SER A 106 0.59 4.80 6.21
N ASN A 107 -0.40 5.68 6.28
CA ASN A 107 -1.71 5.39 6.86
C ASN A 107 -2.44 4.29 6.09
N LEU A 108 -2.35 4.27 4.75
CA LEU A 108 -2.90 3.20 3.93
C LEU A 108 -2.19 1.87 4.16
N GLY A 109 -0.86 1.89 4.35
CA GLY A 109 -0.08 0.71 4.74
C GLY A 109 -0.52 0.13 6.10
N ASP A 110 -0.76 0.99 7.10
CA ASP A 110 -1.22 0.53 8.42
C ASP A 110 -2.65 -0.02 8.37
N LYS A 111 -3.56 0.61 7.60
CA LYS A 111 -4.92 0.08 7.35
C LYS A 111 -4.88 -1.28 6.65
N LEU A 112 -4.00 -1.45 5.67
CA LEU A 112 -3.82 -2.70 4.96
C LEU A 112 -3.38 -3.82 5.90
N GLN A 113 -2.40 -3.55 6.76
CA GLN A 113 -1.93 -4.52 7.75
C GLN A 113 -3.03 -4.89 8.74
N ALA A 114 -3.77 -3.91 9.27
CA ALA A 114 -4.89 -4.16 10.18
C ALA A 114 -5.96 -5.05 9.51
N GLY A 115 -6.33 -4.75 8.27
CA GLY A 115 -7.32 -5.52 7.52
C GLY A 115 -6.95 -7.00 7.35
N PHE A 116 -5.67 -7.33 7.14
CA PHE A 116 -5.23 -8.73 7.03
C PHE A 116 -4.99 -9.42 8.38
N SER A 117 -4.61 -8.69 9.42
CA SER A 117 -4.51 -9.25 10.78
C SER A 117 -5.87 -9.71 11.32
N GLU A 118 -6.97 -9.10 10.88
CA GLU A 118 -8.34 -9.47 11.26
C GLU A 118 -8.92 -10.64 10.44
N LEU A 119 -8.24 -11.05 9.37
CA LEU A 119 -8.65 -12.14 8.45
C LEU A 119 -7.85 -13.44 8.67
N ALA A 120 -6.77 -13.37 9.44
CA ALA A 120 -5.89 -14.49 9.78
C ALA A 120 -6.39 -15.23 11.02
#